data_AF-A0A4Y4AUM6-F1
#
_entry.id   AF-A0A4Y4AUM6-F1
#
_cell.length_a   1.000
_cell.length_b   1.000
_cell.length_c   1.000
_cell.angle_alpha   90.00
_cell.angle_beta   90.00
_cell.angle_gamma   90.00
#
_symmetry.space_group_name_H-M   'P 1'
#
loop_
_entity.id
_entity.type
_entity.pdbx_description
1 polymer ?
#
loop_
_entity_poly.entity_id
_entity_poly.type
_entity_poly.pdbx_seq_one_letter_code
_entity_poly.pdbx_strand_id
1 'polypeptide(L)'
;MAKRLNNQSTIGDVLKQIIQVNKLQSGMDGINVKEAWHNLMGNGVNSYTRNVVLKGSTLYVELTSSVLREELSHGKSKIVAMINEELRRDVVKDVVLR
;
A
#
# COMPACT_ATOMS: atom_id res chain seq x y z
N MET A 1 34.63 20.69 -22.77
CA MET A 1 34.41 21.71 -21.72
C MET A 1 33.46 21.11 -20.69
N ALA A 2 33.96 20.73 -19.51
CA ALA A 2 33.16 20.02 -18.51
C ALA A 2 32.14 20.98 -17.89
N LYS A 3 30.85 20.68 -18.07
CA LYS A 3 29.74 21.44 -17.50
C LYS A 3 29.74 21.20 -15.99
N ARG A 4 30.32 22.13 -15.23
CA ARG A 4 30.32 22.09 -13.75
C ARG A 4 28.87 22.25 -13.28
N LEU A 5 28.30 21.19 -12.71
CA LEU A 5 27.04 21.23 -11.97
C LEU A 5 27.27 22.11 -10.74
N ASN A 6 26.77 23.34 -10.79
CA ASN A 6 26.76 24.24 -9.65
C ASN A 6 25.73 23.71 -8.65
N ASN A 7 26.19 22.93 -7.68
CA ASN A 7 25.39 22.29 -6.64
C ASN A 7 25.00 23.30 -5.55
N GLN A 8 24.19 24.29 -5.92
CA GLN A 8 23.48 25.15 -4.97
C GLN A 8 21.99 24.85 -5.06
N SER A 9 21.61 23.59 -4.81
CA SER A 9 20.21 23.31 -4.51
C SER A 9 19.86 24.09 -3.25
N THR A 10 18.96 25.06 -3.36
CA THR A 10 18.50 25.78 -2.17
C THR A 10 17.85 24.76 -1.23
N ILE A 11 17.89 25.01 0.08
CA ILE A 11 17.24 24.13 1.07
C ILE A 11 15.76 23.89 0.67
N GLY A 12 15.10 24.89 0.07
CA GLY A 12 13.74 24.77 -0.44
C GLY A 12 13.58 23.76 -1.59
N ASP A 13 14.53 23.68 -2.51
CA ASP A 13 14.47 22.75 -3.65
C ASP A 13 14.69 21.29 -3.19
N VAL A 14 15.59 21.09 -2.23
CA VAL A 14 15.80 19.76 -1.61
C VAL A 14 14.56 19.31 -0.85
N LEU A 15 13.93 20.20 -0.07
CA LEU A 15 12.69 19.89 0.65
C LEU A 15 11.54 19.55 -0.31
N LYS A 16 11.38 20.30 -1.41
CA LYS A 16 10.37 20.00 -2.44
C LYS A 16 10.59 18.63 -3.06
N GLN A 17 11.83 18.29 -3.39
CA GLN A 17 12.16 16.98 -3.96
C GLN A 17 11.86 15.84 -2.97
N ILE A 18 12.20 15.99 -1.69
CA ILE A 18 11.89 15.00 -0.65
C ILE A 18 10.38 14.80 -0.52
N ILE A 19 9.59 15.88 -0.48
CA ILE A 19 8.13 15.80 -0.41
C ILE A 19 7.57 15.09 -1.64
N GLN A 20 8.08 15.39 -2.84
CA GLN A 20 7.66 14.72 -4.07
C GLN A 20 7.98 13.23 -4.05
N VAL A 21 9.20 12.85 -3.69
CA VAL A 21 9.63 11.45 -3.58
C VAL A 21 8.76 10.69 -2.58
N ASN A 22 8.48 11.27 -1.41
CA ASN A 22 7.62 10.62 -0.41
C ASN A 22 6.18 10.42 -0.91
N LYS A 23 5.59 11.41 -1.60
CA LYS A 23 4.25 11.28 -2.19
C LYS A 23 4.19 10.23 -3.28
N LEU A 24 5.21 10.17 -4.13
CA LEU A 24 5.34 9.13 -5.16
C LEU A 24 5.45 7.75 -4.53
N GLN A 25 6.29 7.60 -3.51
CA GLN A 25 6.45 6.34 -2.79
C GLN A 25 5.13 5.87 -2.18
N SER A 26 4.40 6.75 -1.49
CA SER A 26 3.08 6.40 -0.92
C SER A 26 2.05 6.02 -1.99
N GLY A 27 2.05 6.70 -3.14
CA GLY A 27 1.18 6.35 -4.27
C GLY A 27 1.50 4.97 -4.84
N MET A 28 2.79 4.69 -5.05
CA MET A 28 3.27 3.37 -5.50
C MET A 28 2.94 2.26 -4.50
N ASP A 29 3.09 2.54 -3.20
CA ASP A 29 2.74 1.58 -2.14
C ASP A 29 1.26 1.21 -2.17
N GLY A 30 0.38 2.20 -2.40
CA GLY A 30 -1.05 1.94 -2.54
C GLY A 30 -1.40 1.05 -3.73
N ILE A 31 -0.75 1.26 -4.88
CA ILE A 31 -0.94 0.42 -6.08
C ILE A 31 -0.43 -1.00 -5.81
N ASN A 32 0.79 -1.12 -5.29
CA ASN A 32 1.43 -2.41 -5.02
C ASN A 32 0.63 -3.24 -4.00
N VAL A 33 0.13 -2.62 -2.92
CA VAL A 33 -0.70 -3.31 -1.92
C VAL A 33 -2.02 -3.78 -2.51
N LYS A 34 -2.64 -2.98 -3.39
CA LYS A 34 -3.88 -3.37 -4.07
C LYS A 34 -3.66 -4.57 -4.99
N GLU A 35 -2.58 -4.59 -5.77
CA GLU A 35 -2.23 -5.71 -6.62
C GLU A 35 -1.90 -6.97 -5.80
N ALA A 36 -1.10 -6.82 -4.74
CA ALA A 36 -0.78 -7.92 -3.82
C ALA A 36 -2.04 -8.54 -3.21
N TRP A 37 -3.00 -7.72 -2.76
CA TRP A 37 -4.30 -8.21 -2.27
C TRP A 37 -5.01 -9.06 -3.34
N HIS A 38 -5.14 -8.54 -4.57
CA HIS A 38 -5.84 -9.25 -5.63
C HIS A 38 -5.16 -10.56 -6.02
N ASN A 39 -3.83 -10.59 -6.06
CA ASN A 39 -3.06 -11.80 -6.38
C ASN A 39 -3.17 -12.86 -5.28
N LEU A 40 -3.03 -12.46 -4.01
CA LEU A 40 -3.01 -13.37 -2.87
C LEU A 40 -4.40 -13.95 -2.54
N MET A 41 -5.44 -13.14 -2.64
CA MET A 41 -6.78 -13.53 -2.21
C MET A 41 -7.55 -14.35 -3.25
N GLY A 42 -7.19 -14.19 -4.52
CA GLY A 42 -7.78 -14.92 -5.64
C GLY A 42 -9.26 -14.61 -5.89
N ASN A 43 -9.83 -15.29 -6.89
CA ASN A 43 -11.18 -14.98 -7.41
C ASN A 43 -12.28 -15.09 -6.36
N GLY A 44 -12.18 -16.05 -5.43
CA GLY A 44 -13.18 -16.27 -4.38
C GLY A 44 -13.42 -15.02 -3.55
N VAL A 45 -12.37 -14.41 -3.00
CA VAL A 45 -12.46 -13.19 -2.19
C VAL A 45 -12.61 -11.94 -3.04
N ASN A 46 -11.92 -11.88 -4.19
CA ASN A 46 -11.98 -10.73 -5.09
C ASN A 46 -13.39 -10.47 -5.61
N SER A 47 -14.18 -11.51 -5.87
CA SER A 47 -15.58 -11.37 -6.30
C SER A 47 -16.46 -10.60 -5.31
N TYR A 48 -16.11 -10.61 -4.02
CA TYR A 48 -16.80 -9.85 -2.98
C TYR A 48 -16.06 -8.57 -2.59
N THR A 49 -14.88 -8.32 -3.16
CA THR A 49 -14.08 -7.12 -2.84
C THR A 49 -14.53 -5.96 -3.70
N ARG A 50 -15.17 -4.96 -3.07
CA ARG A 50 -15.61 -3.73 -3.74
C ARG A 50 -14.47 -2.74 -3.91
N ASN A 51 -13.64 -2.59 -2.88
CA ASN A 51 -12.59 -1.58 -2.85
C ASN A 51 -11.42 -2.02 -1.96
N VAL A 52 -10.21 -1.62 -2.35
CA VAL A 52 -8.96 -1.89 -1.65
C VAL A 52 -8.13 -0.62 -1.67
N VAL A 53 -7.86 -0.04 -0.50
CA VAL A 53 -7.13 1.22 -0.38
C VAL A 53 -6.18 1.17 0.80
N LEU A 54 -4.90 1.45 0.54
CA LEU A 54 -3.92 1.73 1.58
C LEU A 54 -4.01 3.20 1.99
N LYS A 55 -4.19 3.48 3.29
CA LYS A 55 -4.07 4.83 3.85
C LYS A 55 -3.06 4.82 4.98
N GLY A 56 -1.93 5.51 4.78
CA GLY A 56 -0.79 5.39 5.68
C GLY A 56 -0.28 3.95 5.67
N SER A 57 -0.36 3.27 6.82
CA SER A 57 0.01 1.84 6.96
C SER A 57 -1.19 0.94 7.21
N THR A 58 -2.42 1.43 7.08
CA THR A 58 -3.64 0.63 7.27
C THR A 58 -4.26 0.31 5.92
N LEU A 59 -4.46 -0.98 5.66
CA LEU A 59 -5.17 -1.47 4.49
C LEU A 59 -6.66 -1.50 4.78
N TYR A 60 -7.44 -0.78 3.99
CA TYR A 60 -8.89 -0.81 4.06
C TYR A 60 -9.45 -1.62 2.91
N VAL A 61 -10.28 -2.60 3.25
CA VAL A 61 -10.96 -3.44 2.27
C VAL A 61 -12.46 -3.36 2.50
N GLU A 62 -13.20 -3.01 1.45
CA GLU A 62 -14.65 -3.05 1.44
C GLU A 62 -15.12 -4.35 0.82
N LEU A 63 -15.84 -5.15 1.61
CA LEU A 63 -16.38 -6.44 1.22
C LEU A 63 -17.90 -6.39 1.17
N THR A 64 -18.47 -6.98 0.12
CA THR A 64 -19.93 -7.07 -0.05
C THR A 64 -20.56 -8.17 0.80
N SER A 65 -19.81 -9.22 1.14
CA SER A 65 -20.26 -10.32 2.00
C SER A 65 -19.87 -10.09 3.45
N SER A 66 -20.86 -10.06 4.34
CA SER A 66 -20.65 -9.95 5.80
C SER A 66 -20.05 -11.22 6.39
N VAL A 67 -20.40 -12.39 5.87
CA VAL A 67 -19.85 -13.69 6.32
C VAL A 67 -18.36 -13.76 6.01
N LEU A 68 -17.98 -13.47 4.76
CA LEU A 68 -16.57 -13.49 4.36
C LEU A 68 -15.76 -12.42 5.12
N ARG A 69 -16.36 -11.26 5.38
CA ARG A 69 -15.73 -10.21 6.20
C ARG A 69 -15.41 -10.72 7.60
N GLU A 70 -16.35 -11.44 8.24
CA GLU A 70 -16.15 -12.01 9.57
C GLU A 70 -15.05 -13.07 9.55
N GLU A 71 -15.09 -14.00 8.60
CA GLU A 71 -14.06 -15.03 8.43
C GLU A 71 -12.65 -14.43 8.26
N LEU A 72 -12.51 -13.45 7.36
CA LEU A 72 -11.24 -12.74 7.14
C LEU A 72 -10.82 -11.90 8.36
N SER A 73 -11.77 -11.47 9.19
CA SER A 73 -11.47 -10.67 10.38
C SER A 73 -10.63 -11.46 11.40
N HIS A 74 -10.85 -12.76 11.51
CA HIS A 74 -10.05 -13.67 12.34
C HIS A 74 -8.63 -13.87 11.79
N GLY A 75 -8.43 -13.65 10.48
CA GLY A 75 -7.17 -13.82 9.78
C GLY A 75 -6.36 -12.54 9.56
N LYS A 76 -6.75 -11.39 10.12
CA LYS A 76 -6.13 -10.08 9.81
C LYS A 76 -4.61 -10.06 9.96
N SER A 77 -4.06 -10.64 11.02
CA SER A 77 -2.60 -10.70 11.21
C SER A 77 -1.89 -11.49 10.11
N LYS A 78 -2.50 -12.59 9.65
CA LYS A 78 -1.97 -13.39 8.54
C LYS A 78 -2.04 -12.63 7.21
N ILE A 79 -3.12 -11.90 6.97
CA ILE A 79 -3.26 -11.03 5.79
C ILE A 79 -2.13 -10.00 5.75
N VAL A 80 -1.88 -9.32 6.88
CA VAL A 80 -0.79 -8.34 7.01
C VAL A 80 0.55 -8.98 6.66
N ALA A 81 0.85 -10.14 7.26
CA ALA A 81 2.10 -10.86 7.01
C ALA A 81 2.27 -11.25 5.54
N MET A 82 1.24 -11.86 4.93
CA MET A 82 1.28 -12.30 3.53
C MET A 82 1.50 -11.14 2.55
N ILE A 83 0.83 -10.00 2.76
CA ILE A 83 1.00 -8.82 1.89
C ILE A 83 2.42 -8.26 2.01
N ASN A 84 2.92 -8.10 3.23
CA ASN A 84 4.28 -7.59 3.42
C ASN A 84 5.34 -8.56 2.89
N GLU A 85 5.09 -9.87 2.97
CA GLU A 85 5.95 -10.92 2.39
C GLU A 85 5.99 -10.82 0.85
N GLU A 86 4.83 -10.71 0.20
CA GLU A 86 4.71 -10.51 -1.25
C GLU A 86 5.46 -9.25 -1.71
N LEU A 87 5.34 -8.17 -0.95
CA LEU A 87 6.01 -6.91 -1.26
C LEU A 87 7.49 -6.86 -0.82
N ARG A 88 7.96 -7.82 -0.02
CA ARG A 88 9.29 -7.88 0.59
C ARG A 88 9.65 -6.65 1.45
N ARG A 89 8.66 -6.05 2.09
CA ARG A 89 8.82 -4.86 2.95
C ARG A 89 7.61 -4.68 3.86
N ASP A 90 7.83 -4.04 5.00
CA ASP A 90 6.79 -3.77 6.00
C ASP A 90 6.04 -2.47 5.67
N VAL A 91 4.92 -2.59 4.94
CA VAL A 91 4.10 -1.45 4.48
C VAL A 91 2.75 -1.44 5.21
N VAL A 92 2.15 -2.61 5.37
CA VAL A 92 0.85 -2.77 6.04
C VAL A 92 1.09 -3.14 7.50
N LYS A 93 0.46 -2.41 8.43
CA LYS A 93 0.51 -2.68 9.87
C LYS A 93 -0.83 -3.16 10.43
N ASP A 94 -1.92 -2.80 9.77
CA ASP A 94 -3.26 -3.19 10.18
C ASP A 94 -4.18 -3.31 8.95
N VAL A 95 -5.26 -4.09 9.11
CA VAL A 95 -6.28 -4.32 8.10
C VAL A 95 -7.65 -4.02 8.69
N VAL A 96 -8.39 -3.14 8.03
CA VAL A 96 -9.78 -2.81 8.37
C VAL A 96 -10.68 -3.35 7.28
N LEU A 97 -11.52 -4.32 7.66
CA LEU A 97 -12.51 -4.94 6.79
C LEU A 97 -13.88 -4.31 7.07
N ARG A 98 -14.53 -3.80 6.03
CA ARG A 98 -15.80 -3.05 6.13
C ARG A 98 -16.79 -3.40 5.03
#